data_AF-A0A147B9Z2-F1
#
_entry.id   AF-A0A147B9Z2-F1
#
_cell.length_a   1.000
_cell.length_b   1.000
_cell.length_c   1.000
_cell.angle_alpha   90.00
_cell.angle_beta   90.00
_cell.angle_gamma   90.00
#
_symmetry.space_group_name_H-M   'P 1'
#
loop_
_entity.id
_entity.type
_entity.pdbx_description
1 polymer ?
#
loop_
_entity_poly.entity_id
_entity_poly.type
_entity_poly.pdbx_seq_one_letter_code
_entity_poly.pdbx_strand_id
1 'polypeptide(L)'
;FDATFVESWKVYETYQVEIHDDVKSECEKKRYRRFLVDSPLTHEANAADGFGSFHQQYWLDNELIAVGVIDILPTCVSSVYLYYKPDYGFLSLGTYAVLREIAFTRELGRSCPSVTNYCMGFYIHTCPKMRYKGNFSPSYLLCPETYTWHPIEKCRALLEQHKYARFEDESIGDEDRA
;
A
#
# COMPACT_ATOMS: atom_id res chain seq x y z
N PHE A 1 -0.54 11.43 -14.50
CA PHE A 1 -0.74 10.13 -15.16
C PHE A 1 -0.45 10.16 -16.65
N ASP A 2 -1.01 11.10 -17.41
CA ASP A 2 -1.02 10.98 -18.88
C ASP A 2 0.36 11.07 -19.54
N ALA A 3 1.27 11.90 -19.02
CA ALA A 3 2.60 12.11 -19.60
C ALA A 3 3.42 10.82 -19.75
N THR A 4 3.33 9.92 -18.78
CA THR A 4 4.11 8.67 -18.72
C THR A 4 3.21 7.43 -18.81
N PHE A 5 1.95 7.59 -19.22
CA PHE A 5 0.94 6.53 -19.15
C PHE A 5 1.39 5.25 -19.86
N VAL A 6 1.98 5.40 -21.06
CA VAL A 6 2.43 4.27 -21.88
C VAL A 6 3.62 3.56 -21.26
N GLU A 7 4.58 4.29 -20.68
CA GLU A 7 5.76 3.72 -20.03
C GLU A 7 5.36 2.98 -18.76
N SER A 8 4.53 3.62 -17.93
CA SER A 8 3.95 3.04 -16.72
C SER A 8 3.19 1.75 -17.01
N TRP A 9 2.34 1.77 -18.05
CA TRP A 9 1.60 0.59 -18.49
C TRP A 9 2.52 -0.56 -18.91
N LYS A 10 3.63 -0.28 -19.62
CA LYS A 10 4.59 -1.32 -20.02
C LYS A 10 5.22 -1.98 -18.79
N VAL A 11 5.60 -1.20 -17.77
CA VAL A 11 6.13 -1.75 -16.51
C VAL A 11 5.08 -2.63 -15.83
N TYR A 12 3.82 -2.18 -15.80
CA TYR A 12 2.71 -2.97 -15.26
C TYR A 12 2.50 -4.28 -16.02
N GLU A 13 2.45 -4.24 -17.36
CA GLU A 13 2.24 -5.42 -18.20
C GLU A 13 3.32 -6.48 -17.95
N THR A 14 4.60 -6.07 -17.99
CA THR A 14 5.73 -6.97 -17.71
C THR A 14 5.63 -7.56 -16.29
N TYR A 15 5.34 -6.71 -15.30
CA TYR A 15 5.20 -7.16 -13.91
C TYR A 15 4.08 -8.20 -13.73
N GLN A 16 2.90 -7.98 -14.31
CA GLN A 16 1.80 -8.94 -14.20
C GLN A 16 2.13 -10.28 -14.84
N VAL A 17 2.71 -10.27 -16.04
CA VAL A 17 3.04 -11.49 -16.76
C VAL A 17 4.12 -12.29 -16.02
N GLU A 18 5.16 -11.64 -15.50
CA GLU A 18 6.32 -12.36 -14.93
C GLU A 18 6.20 -12.68 -13.43
N ILE A 19 5.49 -11.85 -12.65
CA ILE A 19 5.38 -12.01 -11.19
C ILE A 19 4.05 -12.63 -10.76
N HIS A 20 3.00 -12.46 -11.57
CA HIS A 20 1.65 -12.95 -11.31
C HIS A 20 1.16 -14.01 -12.29
N ASP A 21 1.94 -14.33 -13.33
CA ASP A 21 1.59 -15.31 -14.37
C ASP A 21 0.28 -14.97 -15.13
N ASP A 22 -0.08 -13.68 -15.18
CA ASP A 22 -1.25 -13.21 -15.90
C ASP A 22 -1.06 -13.35 -17.42
N VAL A 23 -2.15 -13.59 -18.15
CA VAL A 23 -2.09 -13.63 -19.62
C VAL A 23 -1.99 -12.20 -20.15
N LYS A 24 -1.12 -11.97 -21.15
CA LYS A 24 -0.92 -10.61 -21.71
C LYS A 24 -2.19 -9.90 -22.18
N SER A 25 -3.17 -10.64 -22.73
CA SER A 25 -4.48 -10.09 -23.12
C SER A 25 -5.29 -9.56 -21.93
N GLU A 26 -4.93 -9.96 -20.72
CA GLU A 26 -5.53 -9.47 -19.48
C GLU A 26 -4.88 -8.20 -18.94
N CYS A 27 -3.74 -7.79 -19.50
CA CYS A 27 -2.97 -6.65 -19.05
C CYS A 27 -3.13 -5.42 -19.96
N GLU A 28 -4.17 -5.36 -20.80
CA GLU A 28 -4.43 -4.26 -21.73
C GLU A 28 -4.47 -2.88 -21.06
N LYS A 29 -4.06 -1.85 -21.82
CA LYS A 29 -4.09 -0.43 -21.40
C LYS A 29 -5.41 0.00 -20.75
N LYS A 30 -6.54 -0.48 -21.28
CA LYS A 30 -7.88 -0.15 -20.76
C LYS A 30 -8.10 -0.73 -19.36
N ARG A 31 -7.67 -1.97 -19.11
CA ARG A 31 -7.78 -2.61 -17.80
C ARG A 31 -6.81 -1.96 -16.81
N TYR A 32 -5.58 -1.69 -17.23
CA TYR A 32 -4.60 -0.91 -16.46
C TYR A 32 -5.15 0.46 -16.05
N ARG A 33 -5.72 1.22 -17.01
CA ARG A 33 -6.28 2.54 -16.73
C ARG A 33 -7.40 2.46 -15.69
N ARG A 34 -8.37 1.58 -15.92
CA ARG A 34 -9.51 1.40 -15.00
C ARG A 34 -9.07 0.97 -13.60
N PHE A 35 -8.01 0.18 -13.49
CA PHE A 35 -7.55 -0.37 -12.22
C PHE A 35 -6.66 0.61 -11.44
N LEU A 36 -5.70 1.25 -12.10
CA LEU A 36 -4.61 1.97 -11.44
C LEU A 36 -4.50 3.45 -11.79
N VAL A 37 -5.35 3.97 -12.69
CA VAL A 37 -5.27 5.38 -13.13
C VAL A 37 -6.56 6.12 -12.87
N ASP A 38 -7.69 5.55 -13.29
CA ASP A 38 -9.00 6.13 -13.01
C ASP A 38 -9.31 5.90 -11.54
N SER A 39 -9.53 6.98 -10.80
CA SER A 39 -9.85 6.96 -9.37
C SER A 39 -11.17 7.67 -9.11
N PRO A 40 -12.00 7.16 -8.17
CA PRO A 40 -13.18 7.89 -7.71
C PRO A 40 -12.83 9.08 -6.80
N LEU A 41 -11.58 9.17 -6.31
CA LEU A 41 -11.14 10.27 -5.45
C LEU A 41 -10.95 11.54 -6.29
N THR A 42 -11.59 12.61 -5.88
CA THR A 42 -11.40 13.94 -6.47
C THR A 42 -10.15 14.58 -5.90
N HIS A 43 -9.34 15.19 -6.77
CA HIS A 43 -8.16 15.92 -6.32
C HIS A 43 -8.57 17.19 -5.57
N GLU A 44 -8.16 17.32 -4.32
CA GLU A 44 -8.39 18.51 -3.49
C GLU A 44 -7.06 19.20 -3.19
N ALA A 45 -6.81 20.35 -3.82
CA ALA A 45 -5.54 21.07 -3.76
C ALA A 45 -5.20 21.73 -2.40
N ASN A 46 -5.90 21.39 -1.32
CA ASN A 46 -5.82 22.08 -0.01
C ASN A 46 -4.62 21.63 0.87
N ALA A 47 -3.66 20.88 0.31
CA ALA A 47 -2.41 20.48 0.95
C ALA A 47 -1.26 20.56 -0.07
N ALA A 48 0.00 20.49 0.36
CA ALA A 48 1.19 20.70 -0.49
C ALA A 48 1.14 19.99 -1.86
N ASP A 49 0.56 18.78 -1.93
CA ASP A 49 0.27 18.03 -3.17
C ASP A 49 -1.24 17.74 -3.38
N GLY A 50 -2.08 18.07 -2.40
CA GLY A 50 -3.51 17.80 -2.35
C GLY A 50 -3.90 16.35 -1.97
N PHE A 51 -5.17 16.14 -1.64
CA PHE A 51 -5.74 14.80 -1.46
C PHE A 51 -6.13 14.19 -2.81
N GLY A 52 -6.10 12.87 -2.93
CA GLY A 52 -6.44 12.15 -4.17
C GLY A 52 -5.53 10.98 -4.45
N SER A 53 -5.58 10.46 -5.67
CA SER A 53 -4.73 9.35 -6.13
C SER A 53 -3.54 9.84 -6.93
N PHE A 54 -2.37 9.24 -6.70
CA PHE A 54 -1.10 9.64 -7.29
C PHE A 54 -0.26 8.42 -7.69
N HIS A 55 0.66 8.65 -8.63
CA HIS A 55 1.69 7.68 -9.01
C HIS A 55 3.04 8.20 -8.54
N GLN A 56 3.60 7.53 -7.54
CA GLN A 56 4.98 7.73 -7.13
C GLN A 56 5.90 6.93 -8.06
N GLN A 57 6.67 7.66 -8.87
CA GLN A 57 7.51 7.06 -9.90
C GLN A 57 8.96 6.94 -9.45
N TYR A 58 9.58 5.79 -9.77
CA TYR A 58 10.95 5.49 -9.44
C TYR A 58 11.76 5.40 -10.73
N TRP A 59 12.66 6.37 -10.91
CA TRP A 59 13.48 6.51 -12.10
C TRP A 59 14.94 6.19 -11.79
N LEU A 60 15.58 5.43 -12.65
CA LEU A 60 17.00 5.11 -12.59
C LEU A 60 17.57 5.25 -14.00
N ASP A 61 18.61 6.06 -14.17
CA ASP A 61 19.26 6.31 -15.47
C ASP A 61 18.27 6.65 -16.61
N ASN A 62 17.31 7.54 -16.31
CA ASN A 62 16.23 7.96 -17.21
C ASN A 62 15.23 6.86 -17.60
N GLU A 63 15.24 5.73 -16.91
CA GLU A 63 14.31 4.63 -17.09
C GLU A 63 13.31 4.54 -15.93
N LEU A 64 12.03 4.43 -16.24
CA LEU A 64 10.99 4.17 -15.25
C LEU A 64 11.05 2.69 -14.83
N ILE A 65 11.51 2.42 -13.61
CA ILE A 65 11.75 1.05 -13.12
C ILE A 65 10.65 0.56 -12.18
N ALA A 66 9.91 1.47 -11.52
CA ALA A 66 8.78 1.11 -10.66
C ALA A 66 7.79 2.25 -10.53
N VAL A 67 6.55 1.90 -10.16
CA VAL A 67 5.49 2.86 -9.84
C VAL A 67 4.69 2.36 -8.64
N GLY A 68 4.66 3.17 -7.59
CA GLY A 68 3.74 3.03 -6.47
C GLY A 68 2.47 3.83 -6.75
N VAL A 69 1.32 3.19 -6.69
CA VAL A 69 0.00 3.83 -6.73
C VAL A 69 -0.40 4.08 -5.28
N ILE A 70 -0.57 5.35 -4.94
CA ILE A 70 -0.89 5.79 -3.58
C ILE A 70 -2.10 6.70 -3.58
N ASP A 71 -2.86 6.67 -2.49
CA ASP A 71 -3.89 7.65 -2.19
C ASP A 71 -3.44 8.51 -1.01
N ILE A 72 -3.50 9.83 -1.16
CA ILE A 72 -3.32 10.77 -0.07
C ILE A 72 -4.72 11.13 0.44
N LEU A 73 -5.01 10.72 1.67
CA LEU A 73 -6.30 10.88 2.33
C LEU A 73 -6.16 11.84 3.54
N PRO A 74 -7.27 12.36 4.08
CA PRO A 74 -7.23 13.34 5.16
C PRO A 74 -6.40 12.94 6.39
N THR A 75 -6.31 11.64 6.69
CA THR A 75 -5.61 11.12 7.88
C THR A 75 -4.44 10.20 7.58
N CYS A 76 -4.24 9.78 6.32
CA CYS A 76 -3.22 8.82 5.97
C CYS A 76 -2.77 8.88 4.51
N VAL A 77 -1.59 8.33 4.24
CA VAL A 77 -1.20 7.88 2.89
C VAL A 77 -1.50 6.38 2.80
N SER A 78 -2.22 5.96 1.77
CA SER A 78 -2.58 4.57 1.52
C SER A 78 -1.84 4.02 0.31
N SER A 79 -1.07 2.94 0.51
CA SER A 79 -0.44 2.19 -0.57
C SER A 79 -1.48 1.28 -1.24
N VAL A 80 -1.79 1.57 -2.50
CA VAL A 80 -2.83 0.86 -3.26
C VAL A 80 -2.23 -0.31 -4.03
N TYR A 81 -1.17 -0.04 -4.80
CA TYR A 81 -0.54 -1.04 -5.64
C TYR A 81 0.91 -0.66 -5.96
N LEU A 82 1.78 -1.66 -6.13
CA LEU A 82 3.16 -1.44 -6.58
C LEU A 82 3.46 -2.43 -7.70
N TYR A 83 4.05 -1.92 -8.78
CA TYR A 83 4.58 -2.73 -9.87
C TYR A 83 5.93 -2.18 -10.30
N TYR A 84 6.79 -3.06 -10.76
CA TYR A 84 8.17 -2.75 -11.10
C TYR A 84 8.70 -3.66 -12.18
N LYS A 85 9.79 -3.26 -12.83
CA LYS A 85 10.49 -4.08 -13.82
C LYS A 85 11.19 -5.26 -13.11
N PRO A 86 10.85 -6.53 -13.42
CA PRO A 86 11.40 -7.69 -12.73
C PRO A 86 12.93 -7.79 -12.71
N ASP A 87 13.60 -7.26 -13.75
CA ASP A 87 15.07 -7.15 -13.83
C ASP A 87 15.69 -6.40 -12.63
N TYR A 88 14.92 -5.53 -11.97
CA TYR A 88 15.32 -4.78 -10.78
C TYR A 88 14.83 -5.41 -9.47
N GLY A 89 14.32 -6.64 -9.50
CA GLY A 89 13.80 -7.35 -8.32
C GLY A 89 14.84 -7.50 -7.20
N PHE A 90 16.14 -7.55 -7.55
CA PHE A 90 17.25 -7.60 -6.59
C PHE A 90 17.32 -6.37 -5.67
N LEU A 91 16.74 -5.23 -6.09
CA LEU A 91 16.68 -4.01 -5.28
C LEU A 91 15.61 -4.05 -4.18
N SER A 92 14.76 -5.10 -4.13
CA SER A 92 13.68 -5.21 -3.16
C SER A 92 12.76 -3.98 -3.17
N LEU A 93 12.32 -3.58 -4.36
CA LEU A 93 11.55 -2.34 -4.59
C LEU A 93 10.26 -2.25 -3.76
N GLY A 94 9.67 -3.38 -3.38
CA GLY A 94 8.55 -3.44 -2.42
C GLY A 94 8.89 -2.86 -1.05
N THR A 95 10.04 -3.24 -0.49
CA THR A 95 10.51 -2.71 0.79
C THR A 95 10.95 -1.26 0.66
N TYR A 96 11.66 -0.92 -0.42
CA TYR A 96 12.10 0.46 -0.66
C TYR A 96 10.90 1.42 -0.81
N ALA A 97 9.86 1.03 -1.56
CA ALA A 97 8.66 1.83 -1.72
C ALA A 97 7.99 2.11 -0.37
N VAL A 98 7.85 1.10 0.49
CA VAL A 98 7.32 1.29 1.85
C VAL A 98 8.15 2.31 2.64
N LEU A 99 9.48 2.20 2.63
CA LEU A 99 10.34 3.17 3.33
C LEU A 99 10.17 4.60 2.80
N ARG A 100 10.01 4.74 1.49
CA ARG A 100 9.77 6.04 0.84
C ARG A 100 8.39 6.59 1.18
N GLU A 101 7.34 5.78 1.16
CA GLU A 101 5.98 6.18 1.51
C GLU A 101 5.86 6.55 3.00
N ILE A 102 6.57 5.86 3.90
CA ILE A 102 6.69 6.25 5.33
C ILE A 102 7.37 7.62 5.44
N ALA A 103 8.50 7.83 4.76
CA ALA A 103 9.21 9.10 4.78
C ALA A 103 8.33 10.24 4.23
N PHE A 104 7.63 9.99 3.13
CA PHE A 104 6.71 10.93 2.50
C PHE A 104 5.52 11.27 3.42
N THR A 105 4.92 10.27 4.08
CA THR A 105 3.85 10.49 5.07
C THR A 105 4.31 11.42 6.19
N ARG A 106 5.52 11.23 6.69
CA ARG A 106 6.11 12.09 7.75
C ARG A 106 6.38 13.51 7.26
N GLU A 107 6.78 13.67 5.99
CA GLU A 107 6.97 14.97 5.37
C GLU A 107 5.64 15.69 5.18
N LEU A 108 4.64 15.03 4.61
CA LEU A 108 3.28 15.54 4.48
C LEU A 108 2.73 15.99 5.82
N GLY A 109 2.87 15.18 6.88
CA GLY A 109 2.40 15.52 8.23
C GLY A 109 2.96 16.83 8.80
N ARG A 110 4.10 17.34 8.29
CA ARG A 110 4.62 18.67 8.68
C ARG A 110 3.82 19.81 8.06
N SER A 111 3.32 19.62 6.84
CA SER A 111 2.52 20.60 6.09
C SER A 111 1.00 20.41 6.27
N CYS A 112 0.57 19.18 6.55
CA CYS A 112 -0.81 18.75 6.70
C CYS A 112 -0.92 17.87 7.96
N PRO A 113 -1.02 18.47 9.16
CA PRO A 113 -0.93 17.76 10.43
C PRO A 113 -1.99 16.67 10.68
N SER A 114 -3.07 16.64 9.89
CA SER A 114 -4.08 15.58 9.96
C SER A 114 -3.55 14.25 9.40
N VAL A 115 -2.64 14.29 8.41
CA VAL A 115 -2.01 13.11 7.82
C VAL A 115 -0.97 12.57 8.79
N THR A 116 -1.33 11.51 9.50
CA THR A 116 -0.55 10.96 10.61
C THR A 116 -0.17 9.51 10.40
N ASN A 117 -0.88 8.80 9.52
CA ASN A 117 -0.75 7.36 9.36
C ASN A 117 -0.31 6.97 7.95
N TYR A 118 0.33 5.82 7.85
CA TYR A 118 0.63 5.18 6.58
C TYR A 118 -0.01 3.79 6.54
N CYS A 119 -0.85 3.55 5.55
CA CYS A 119 -1.59 2.30 5.38
C CYS A 119 -0.94 1.46 4.28
N MET A 120 -0.38 0.31 4.64
CA MET A 120 0.19 -0.66 3.67
C MET A 120 -0.86 -1.56 3.01
N GLY A 121 -2.16 -1.33 3.25
CA GLY A 121 -3.24 -2.20 2.83
C GLY A 121 -3.28 -3.52 3.61
N PHE A 122 -3.81 -4.57 2.99
CA PHE A 122 -3.99 -5.88 3.64
C PHE A 122 -2.66 -6.50 4.11
N TYR A 123 -2.78 -7.31 5.16
CA TYR A 123 -1.76 -8.22 5.66
C TYR A 123 -2.37 -9.62 5.82
N ILE A 124 -1.91 -10.56 4.99
CA ILE A 124 -2.30 -11.97 5.07
C ILE A 124 -1.10 -12.74 5.58
N HIS A 125 -1.15 -13.16 6.85
CA HIS A 125 -0.01 -13.76 7.55
C HIS A 125 0.56 -15.00 6.85
N THR A 126 -0.31 -15.82 6.25
CA THR A 126 0.04 -17.03 5.53
C THR A 126 0.58 -16.78 4.12
N CYS A 127 0.48 -15.56 3.59
CA CYS A 127 0.97 -15.19 2.25
C CYS A 127 2.44 -14.76 2.30
N PRO A 128 3.38 -15.52 1.72
CA PRO A 128 4.80 -15.17 1.76
C PRO A 128 5.10 -13.80 1.15
N LYS A 129 4.41 -13.43 0.05
CA LYS A 129 4.56 -12.14 -0.63
C LYS A 129 4.15 -10.94 0.26
N MET A 130 3.40 -11.17 1.34
CA MET A 130 2.90 -10.11 2.23
C MET A 130 3.57 -10.11 3.61
N ARG A 131 4.33 -11.15 3.96
CA ARG A 131 4.97 -11.27 5.28
C ARG A 131 5.92 -10.11 5.60
N TYR A 132 6.59 -9.55 4.60
CA TYR A 132 7.55 -8.47 4.77
C TYR A 132 6.93 -7.21 5.41
N LYS A 133 5.62 -6.96 5.20
CA LYS A 133 4.91 -5.82 5.82
C LYS A 133 4.93 -5.88 7.34
N GLY A 134 5.06 -7.09 7.91
CA GLY A 134 5.16 -7.29 9.36
C GLY A 134 6.52 -6.96 9.97
N ASN A 135 7.48 -6.49 9.18
CA ASN A 135 8.82 -6.12 9.65
C ASN A 135 8.97 -4.61 9.90
N PHE A 136 7.95 -3.80 9.59
CA PHE A 136 7.96 -2.37 9.87
C PHE A 136 7.36 -2.09 11.24
N SER A 137 8.00 -1.23 12.03
CA SER A 137 7.58 -0.91 13.39
C SER A 137 7.70 0.60 13.66
N PRO A 138 6.79 1.18 14.46
CA PRO A 138 5.56 0.56 15.00
C PRO A 138 4.53 0.29 13.88
N SER A 139 3.80 -0.82 13.96
CA SER A 139 2.69 -1.11 13.04
C SER A 139 1.55 -1.86 13.74
N TYR A 140 0.36 -1.76 13.14
CA TYR A 140 -0.88 -2.23 13.73
C TYR A 140 -1.71 -3.00 12.70
N LEU A 141 -2.47 -3.99 13.16
CA LEU A 141 -3.49 -4.68 12.38
C LEU A 141 -4.88 -4.36 12.92
N LEU A 142 -5.83 -4.17 12.00
CA LEU A 142 -7.24 -3.99 12.33
C LEU A 142 -7.85 -5.35 12.70
N CYS A 143 -8.51 -5.42 13.85
CA CYS A 143 -9.25 -6.61 14.26
C CYS A 143 -10.43 -6.86 13.30
N PRO A 144 -10.60 -8.07 12.76
CA PRO A 144 -11.66 -8.37 11.79
C PRO A 144 -13.07 -8.35 12.40
N GLU A 145 -13.21 -8.42 13.71
CA GLU A 145 -14.50 -8.46 14.40
C GLU A 145 -14.88 -7.14 15.05
N THR A 146 -13.92 -6.50 15.72
CA THR A 146 -14.17 -5.31 16.55
C THR A 146 -13.77 -4.01 15.87
N TYR A 147 -13.04 -4.07 14.75
CA TYR A 147 -12.54 -2.90 14.03
C TYR A 147 -11.66 -1.97 14.87
N THR A 148 -10.97 -2.53 15.86
CA THR A 148 -9.96 -1.85 16.69
C THR A 148 -8.56 -2.18 16.21
N TRP A 149 -7.62 -1.24 16.35
CA TRP A 149 -6.23 -1.40 15.90
C TRP A 149 -5.36 -1.98 17.02
N HIS A 150 -4.62 -3.05 16.71
CA HIS A 150 -3.78 -3.79 17.67
C HIS A 150 -2.33 -3.88 17.19
N PRO A 151 -1.32 -3.80 18.08
CA PRO A 151 0.09 -3.95 17.70
C PRO A 151 0.35 -5.26 16.97
N ILE A 152 1.10 -5.20 15.87
CA ILE A 152 1.32 -6.36 15.00
C ILE A 152 1.99 -7.53 15.72
N GLU A 153 2.81 -7.27 16.74
CA GLU A 153 3.51 -8.28 17.53
C GLU A 153 2.50 -9.17 18.28
N LYS A 154 1.45 -8.57 18.87
CA LYS A 154 0.35 -9.32 19.52
C LYS A 154 -0.42 -10.13 18.50
N CYS A 155 -0.76 -9.52 17.36
CA CYS A 155 -1.55 -10.19 16.33
C CYS A 155 -0.79 -11.35 15.68
N ARG A 156 0.51 -11.20 15.40
CA ARG A 156 1.34 -12.27 14.81
C ARG A 156 1.41 -13.49 15.70
N ALA A 157 1.55 -13.33 17.02
CA ALA A 157 1.58 -14.46 17.94
C ALA A 157 0.31 -15.34 17.86
N LEU A 158 -0.84 -14.72 17.62
CA LEU A 158 -2.11 -15.42 17.40
C LEU A 158 -2.18 -16.04 15.99
N LEU A 159 -1.73 -15.31 14.97
CA LEU A 159 -1.80 -15.76 13.57
C LEU A 159 -0.82 -16.89 13.21
N GLU A 160 0.25 -17.08 14.00
CA GLU A 160 1.12 -18.26 13.87
C GLU A 160 0.41 -19.55 14.31
N GLN A 161 -0.58 -19.44 15.22
CA GLN A 161 -1.33 -20.58 15.75
C GLN A 161 -2.65 -20.82 15.00
N HIS A 162 -3.26 -19.75 14.49
CA HIS A 162 -4.58 -19.80 13.87
C HIS A 162 -4.61 -19.03 12.56
N LYS A 163 -5.29 -19.59 11.53
CA LYS A 163 -5.48 -18.89 10.25
C LYS A 163 -6.32 -17.62 10.36
N TYR A 164 -7.15 -17.54 11.39
CA TYR A 164 -8.03 -16.43 11.71
C TYR A 164 -8.00 -16.23 13.23
N ALA A 165 -7.90 -14.97 13.67
CA ALA A 165 -7.91 -14.62 15.08
C ALA A 165 -8.55 -13.26 15.28
N ARG A 166 -9.39 -13.15 16.31
CA ARG A 166 -9.80 -11.88 16.92
C ARG A 166 -8.62 -11.35 17.74
N PHE A 167 -8.32 -10.05 17.65
CA PHE A 167 -7.15 -9.45 18.35
C PHE A 167 -7.51 -8.74 19.66
N GLU A 168 -8.78 -8.37 19.84
CA GLU A 168 -9.30 -7.82 21.08
C GLU A 168 -9.40 -8.92 22.15
N ASP A 169 -8.88 -8.66 23.36
CA ASP A 169 -9.01 -9.60 24.47
C ASP A 169 -10.42 -9.61 25.04
N GLU A 170 -10.96 -10.79 25.33
CA GLU A 170 -12.28 -10.95 25.97
C GLU A 170 -12.32 -10.43 27.42
N SER A 171 -11.17 -10.22 28.05
CA SER A 171 -11.08 -9.72 29.43
C SER A 171 -11.38 -8.23 29.57
N ILE A 172 -11.50 -7.48 28.48
CA ILE A 172 -11.94 -6.08 28.45
C ILE A 172 -13.42 -6.08 28.03
N GLY A 173 -14.25 -6.76 28.81
CA GLY A 173 -15.69 -6.81 28.59
C GLY A 173 -16.39 -5.61 29.20
N ASP A 174 -17.11 -4.84 28.39
CA ASP A 174 -18.33 -4.06 28.72
C ASP A 174 -18.38 -3.37 30.11
N GLU A 175 -17.38 -2.55 30.49
CA GLU A 175 -17.58 -1.59 31.61
C GLU A 175 -18.12 -0.22 31.14
N ASP A 176 -18.06 0.11 29.84
CA ASP A 176 -18.47 1.41 29.30
C ASP A 176 -19.79 1.38 28.48
N ARG A 177 -20.62 0.35 28.67
CA ARG A 177 -21.98 0.27 28.09
C ARG A 177 -23.06 0.16 29.16
N ALA A 178 -23.07 1.10 30.10
CA ALA A 178 -24.18 1.34 31.03
C ALA A 178 -24.71 2.78 30.90
#